data_AF-A0A0C1RM64-F1
#
_entry.id   AF-A0A0C1RM64-F1
#
_cell.length_a   1.000
_cell.length_b   1.000
_cell.length_c   1.000
_cell.angle_alpha   90.00
_cell.angle_beta   90.00
_cell.angle_gamma   90.00
#
_symmetry.space_group_name_H-M   'P 1'
#
loop_
_entity.id
_entity.type
_entity.pdbx_description
1 polymer ?
#
loop_
_entity_poly.entity_id
_entity_poly.type
_entity_poly.pdbx_seq_one_letter_code
_entity_poly.pdbx_strand_id
1 'polypeptide(L)'
;MEACLIVTYRCNARCCMCNTWQHPTEKEKEFPPSLINRIPGNLNFINITGGEPFLRDDLEAIITAALQKTKRLVVSTNGYLTESIVNIAKKFGNKIGIRISIEGLPAANDELRGIKNGFDHGLRTLLILRDMGIRDIGFGITVSDRNAKDMIDLYRLAAAIGVEFATAVTHNSFYFHKADNYFVDQGMVAGEFEKISYELLKTNRPKNWFRAYFNMGLANKVKGGDRPLPCEAGTDVFFLDPHGNILPCNGSDAPLIMGNLHEQSFDEIWQGQHAVKIRNHIKNCTKQCWMIGSAAPAMKKRIWVPGWWVARNKLRMMRYKDDGCRLDQVGR
;
A
#
# COMPACT_ATOMS: atom_id res chain seq x y z
N MET A 1 -16.25 3.05 -3.36
CA MET A 1 -15.39 1.88 -3.60
C MET A 1 -14.02 2.35 -4.07
N GLU A 2 -12.97 1.59 -3.76
CA GLU A 2 -11.59 1.77 -4.22
C GLU A 2 -11.17 0.57 -5.07
N ALA A 3 -10.12 0.69 -5.88
CA ALA A 3 -9.61 -0.43 -6.67
C ALA A 3 -8.09 -0.48 -6.69
N CYS A 4 -7.56 -1.69 -6.83
CA CYS A 4 -6.15 -1.95 -7.08
C CYS A 4 -6.02 -2.70 -8.40
N LEU A 5 -5.36 -2.08 -9.39
CA LEU A 5 -5.12 -2.68 -10.70
C LEU A 5 -3.70 -3.25 -10.70
N ILE A 6 -3.60 -4.57 -10.61
CA ILE A 6 -2.34 -5.30 -10.76
C ILE A 6 -2.17 -5.54 -12.26
N VAL A 7 -1.37 -4.69 -12.92
CA VAL A 7 -1.31 -4.67 -14.39
C VAL A 7 -0.42 -5.76 -14.96
N THR A 8 0.53 -6.27 -14.19
CA THR A 8 1.48 -7.34 -14.57
C THR A 8 1.98 -8.07 -13.33
N TYR A 9 2.50 -9.29 -13.48
CA TYR A 9 3.33 -9.95 -12.46
C TYR A 9 4.83 -9.91 -12.81
N ARG A 10 5.21 -9.37 -13.97
CA ARG A 10 6.62 -9.18 -14.36
C ARG A 10 7.27 -8.10 -13.50
N CYS A 11 8.48 -8.35 -13.00
CA CYS A 11 9.21 -7.38 -12.18
C CYS A 11 10.73 -7.49 -12.42
N ASN A 12 11.42 -6.36 -12.41
CA ASN A 12 12.88 -6.28 -12.47
C ASN A 12 13.54 -6.39 -11.07
N ALA A 13 12.75 -6.31 -10.00
CA ALA A 13 13.20 -6.50 -8.63
C ALA A 13 13.19 -7.97 -8.21
N ARG A 14 14.07 -8.35 -7.27
CA ARG A 14 14.15 -9.70 -6.69
C ARG A 14 14.05 -9.63 -5.17
N CYS A 15 12.95 -9.04 -4.72
CA CYS A 15 12.74 -8.69 -3.32
C CYS A 15 12.76 -9.90 -2.38
N CYS A 16 13.26 -9.72 -1.15
CA CYS A 16 13.24 -10.79 -0.15
C CYS A 16 11.85 -11.09 0.40
N MET A 17 10.96 -10.08 0.45
CA MET A 17 9.61 -10.18 0.99
C MET A 17 8.56 -10.59 -0.05
N CYS A 18 8.95 -10.79 -1.31
CA CYS A 18 8.02 -11.02 -2.42
C CYS A 18 8.69 -11.86 -3.53
N ASN A 19 8.07 -12.98 -3.88
CA ASN A 19 8.50 -13.90 -4.93
C ASN A 19 7.69 -13.75 -6.24
N THR A 20 6.82 -12.75 -6.38
CA THR A 20 6.01 -12.55 -7.61
C THR A 20 6.87 -12.50 -8.89
N TRP A 21 8.11 -11.99 -8.81
CA TRP A 21 9.05 -11.96 -9.94
C TRP A 21 9.44 -13.36 -10.46
N GLN A 22 9.27 -14.42 -9.66
CA GLN A 22 9.49 -15.82 -10.05
C GLN A 22 8.28 -16.40 -10.80
N HIS A 23 7.15 -15.71 -10.78
CA HIS A 23 5.90 -16.10 -11.43
C HIS A 23 5.41 -15.00 -12.38
N PRO A 24 6.24 -14.58 -13.36
CA PRO A 24 5.88 -13.51 -14.28
C PRO A 24 4.68 -13.90 -15.14
N THR A 25 3.83 -12.94 -15.45
CA THR A 25 2.84 -13.08 -16.52
C THR A 25 3.50 -13.16 -17.88
N GLU A 26 2.88 -13.90 -18.80
CA GLU A 26 3.13 -13.76 -20.23
C GLU A 26 2.50 -12.44 -20.72
N LYS A 27 3.26 -11.63 -21.45
CA LYS A 27 2.85 -10.27 -21.87
C LYS A 27 1.54 -10.29 -22.66
N GLU A 28 1.37 -11.29 -23.51
CA GLU A 28 0.22 -11.48 -24.40
C GLU A 28 -1.04 -11.90 -23.64
N LYS A 29 -0.89 -12.38 -22.39
CA LYS A 29 -1.99 -12.78 -21.49
C LYS A 29 -2.37 -11.69 -20.48
N GLU A 30 -1.67 -10.55 -20.48
CA GLU A 30 -2.02 -9.40 -19.65
C GLU A 30 -3.24 -8.68 -20.26
N PHE A 31 -4.18 -8.23 -19.42
CA PHE A 31 -5.38 -7.58 -19.90
C PHE A 31 -5.05 -6.32 -20.73
N PRO A 32 -5.77 -6.04 -21.83
CA PRO A 32 -5.59 -4.83 -22.60
C PRO A 32 -6.17 -3.61 -21.87
N PRO A 33 -5.73 -2.37 -22.18
CA PRO A 33 -6.22 -1.16 -21.51
C PRO A 33 -7.74 -0.97 -21.64
N SER A 34 -8.33 -1.50 -22.73
CA SER A 34 -9.79 -1.48 -22.97
C SER A 34 -10.59 -2.22 -21.89
N LEU A 35 -9.99 -3.22 -21.20
CA LEU A 35 -10.68 -3.95 -20.13
C LEU A 35 -11.05 -3.04 -18.95
N ILE A 36 -10.28 -1.96 -18.73
CA ILE A 36 -10.55 -0.97 -17.67
C ILE A 36 -11.90 -0.30 -17.89
N ASN A 37 -12.39 -0.21 -19.13
CA ASN A 37 -13.72 0.35 -19.40
C ASN A 37 -14.84 -0.49 -18.77
N ARG A 38 -14.60 -1.77 -18.48
CA ARG A 38 -15.56 -2.69 -17.83
C ARG A 38 -15.58 -2.58 -16.30
N ILE A 39 -14.65 -1.87 -15.67
CA ILE A 39 -14.70 -1.59 -14.23
C ILE A 39 -15.70 -0.44 -13.95
N PRO A 40 -16.29 -0.37 -12.74
CA PRO A 40 -17.27 0.65 -12.40
C PRO A 40 -16.63 2.04 -12.36
N GLY A 41 -17.43 3.06 -12.69
CA GLY A 41 -17.05 4.46 -12.56
C GLY A 41 -17.16 4.99 -11.13
N ASN A 42 -16.85 6.27 -10.94
CA ASN A 42 -16.97 6.99 -9.66
C ASN A 42 -16.22 6.35 -8.48
N LEU A 43 -15.12 5.65 -8.75
CA LEU A 43 -14.23 5.13 -7.72
C LEU A 43 -13.58 6.28 -6.96
N ASN A 44 -13.41 6.10 -5.65
CA ASN A 44 -12.76 7.12 -4.83
C ASN A 44 -11.24 7.13 -5.04
N PHE A 45 -10.67 5.98 -5.33
CA PHE A 45 -9.24 5.78 -5.45
C PHE A 45 -8.91 4.56 -6.32
N ILE A 46 -7.95 4.71 -7.23
CA ILE A 46 -7.29 3.60 -7.92
C ILE A 46 -5.80 3.61 -7.59
N ASN A 47 -5.28 2.47 -7.18
CA ASN A 47 -3.84 2.20 -7.19
C ASN A 47 -3.50 1.33 -8.40
N ILE A 48 -2.58 1.78 -9.26
CA ILE A 48 -1.96 0.95 -10.29
C ILE A 48 -0.67 0.37 -9.70
N THR A 49 -0.52 -0.95 -9.78
CA THR A 49 0.59 -1.72 -9.22
C THR A 49 0.80 -3.01 -10.03
N GLY A 50 1.52 -3.97 -9.47
CA GLY A 50 1.74 -5.30 -10.02
C GLY A 50 3.13 -5.43 -10.58
N GLY A 51 3.84 -6.50 -10.19
CA GLY A 51 5.27 -6.65 -10.43
C GLY A 51 5.96 -5.29 -10.41
N GLU A 52 6.42 -4.83 -11.57
CA GLU A 52 6.71 -3.43 -11.86
C GLU A 52 5.83 -2.89 -13.02
N PRO A 53 4.89 -1.95 -12.77
CA PRO A 53 4.00 -1.43 -13.81
C PRO A 53 4.72 -0.81 -15.00
N PHE A 54 5.88 -0.19 -14.77
CA PHE A 54 6.68 0.47 -15.80
C PHE A 54 7.36 -0.51 -16.78
N LEU A 55 7.13 -1.82 -16.66
CA LEU A 55 7.48 -2.83 -17.66
C LEU A 55 6.39 -3.07 -18.72
N ARG A 56 5.26 -2.36 -18.65
CA ARG A 56 4.22 -2.37 -19.68
C ARG A 56 4.39 -1.20 -20.64
N ASP A 57 4.58 -1.51 -21.92
CA ASP A 57 4.52 -0.53 -23.03
C ASP A 57 3.15 0.19 -23.06
N ASP A 58 2.15 -0.55 -22.61
CA ASP A 58 0.77 -0.22 -22.27
C ASP A 58 0.40 0.96 -21.40
N LEU A 59 1.32 1.29 -20.49
CA LEU A 59 0.96 1.79 -19.16
C LEU A 59 0.23 3.14 -19.25
N GLU A 60 0.62 3.95 -20.23
CA GLU A 60 -0.01 5.22 -20.51
C GLU A 60 -1.50 5.08 -20.86
N ALA A 61 -1.87 4.11 -21.70
CA ALA A 61 -3.25 3.86 -22.09
C ALA A 61 -4.07 3.34 -20.89
N ILE A 62 -3.46 2.52 -20.04
CA ILE A 62 -4.05 2.04 -18.78
C ILE A 62 -4.35 3.21 -17.85
N ILE A 63 -3.37 4.08 -17.61
CA ILE A 63 -3.55 5.28 -16.77
C ILE A 63 -4.66 6.16 -17.34
N THR A 64 -4.68 6.38 -18.65
CA THR A 64 -5.68 7.20 -19.33
C THR A 64 -7.09 6.66 -19.11
N ALA A 65 -7.30 5.35 -19.28
CA ALA A 65 -8.60 4.73 -19.05
C ALA A 65 -8.99 4.74 -17.56
N ALA A 66 -8.04 4.47 -16.66
CA ALA A 66 -8.29 4.42 -15.22
C ALA A 66 -8.64 5.80 -14.63
N LEU A 67 -8.05 6.89 -15.14
CA LEU A 67 -8.37 8.26 -14.74
C LEU A 67 -9.85 8.62 -14.97
N GLN A 68 -10.49 8.03 -15.99
CA GLN A 68 -11.93 8.24 -16.24
C GLN A 68 -12.83 7.55 -15.20
N LYS A 69 -12.29 6.61 -14.42
CA LYS A 69 -13.04 5.78 -13.48
C LYS A 69 -12.92 6.26 -12.04
N THR A 70 -11.98 7.15 -11.72
CA THR A 70 -11.60 7.46 -10.34
C THR A 70 -11.38 8.94 -10.05
N LYS A 71 -11.59 9.34 -8.79
CA LYS A 71 -11.28 10.69 -8.30
C LYS A 71 -9.79 10.91 -8.03
N ARG A 72 -9.04 9.84 -7.76
CA ARG A 72 -7.60 9.88 -7.48
C ARG A 72 -6.94 8.61 -7.99
N LEU A 73 -5.84 8.78 -8.71
CA LEU A 73 -5.04 7.67 -9.23
C LEU A 73 -3.61 7.78 -8.73
N VAL A 74 -3.04 6.64 -8.34
CA VAL A 74 -1.65 6.55 -7.90
C VAL A 74 -0.98 5.34 -8.52
N VAL A 75 0.21 5.53 -9.07
CA VAL A 75 1.06 4.44 -9.56
C VAL A 75 2.11 4.10 -8.50
N SER A 76 2.12 2.85 -8.06
CA SER A 76 3.16 2.27 -7.20
C SER A 76 4.28 1.72 -8.08
N THR A 77 5.53 2.05 -7.77
CA THR A 77 6.71 1.60 -8.52
C THR A 77 7.88 1.34 -7.58
N ASN A 78 8.83 0.51 -8.01
CA ASN A 78 10.12 0.36 -7.34
C ASN A 78 11.08 1.54 -7.59
N GLY A 79 10.74 2.47 -8.49
CA GLY A 79 11.52 3.69 -8.73
C GLY A 79 12.76 3.52 -9.61
N TYR A 80 13.04 2.31 -10.09
CA TYR A 80 14.29 2.01 -10.82
C TYR A 80 14.32 2.64 -12.22
N LEU A 81 13.18 2.60 -12.92
CA LEU A 81 13.02 3.10 -14.30
C LEU A 81 12.76 4.61 -14.33
N THR A 82 13.71 5.40 -13.81
CA THR A 82 13.60 6.85 -13.62
C THR A 82 13.07 7.59 -14.85
N GLU A 83 13.63 7.33 -16.04
CA GLU A 83 13.23 8.02 -17.27
C GLU A 83 11.77 7.75 -17.64
N SER A 84 11.34 6.49 -17.60
CA SER A 84 9.96 6.09 -17.86
C SER A 84 8.99 6.72 -16.86
N ILE A 85 9.35 6.75 -15.58
CA ILE A 85 8.56 7.37 -14.50
C ILE A 85 8.40 8.87 -14.74
N VAL A 86 9.50 9.56 -15.04
CA VAL A 86 9.50 11.00 -15.32
C VAL A 86 8.68 11.31 -16.57
N ASN A 87 8.76 10.50 -17.63
CA ASN A 87 7.99 10.72 -18.86
C ASN A 87 6.47 10.58 -18.62
N ILE A 88 6.05 9.57 -17.85
CA ILE A 88 4.64 9.43 -17.42
C ILE A 88 4.23 10.65 -16.58
N ALA A 89 5.05 11.08 -15.63
CA ALA A 89 4.74 12.25 -14.80
C ALA A 89 4.64 13.56 -15.61
N LYS A 90 5.51 13.76 -16.61
CA LYS A 90 5.43 14.92 -17.52
C LYS A 90 4.09 14.98 -18.25
N LYS A 91 3.56 13.82 -18.66
CA LYS A 91 2.32 13.73 -19.42
C LYS A 91 1.07 13.94 -18.58
N PHE A 92 1.01 13.33 -17.40
CA PHE A 92 -0.19 13.37 -16.57
C PHE A 92 -0.17 14.45 -15.48
N GLY A 93 1.01 14.96 -15.12
CA GLY A 93 1.19 15.98 -14.10
C GLY A 93 0.54 15.59 -12.77
N ASN A 94 -0.12 16.56 -12.14
CA ASN A 94 -0.83 16.37 -10.86
C ASN A 94 -2.15 15.58 -10.96
N LYS A 95 -2.50 15.01 -12.13
CA LYS A 95 -3.65 14.10 -12.26
C LYS A 95 -3.37 12.72 -11.64
N ILE A 96 -2.09 12.37 -11.51
CA ILE A 96 -1.65 11.12 -10.90
C ILE A 96 -0.70 11.40 -9.73
N GLY A 97 -0.65 10.46 -8.80
CA GLY A 97 0.42 10.38 -7.81
C GLY A 97 1.38 9.23 -8.10
N ILE A 98 2.59 9.31 -7.54
CA ILE A 98 3.63 8.27 -7.69
C ILE A 98 4.12 7.88 -6.31
N ARG A 99 4.12 6.57 -6.02
CA ARG A 99 4.65 6.01 -4.76
C ARG A 99 5.85 5.14 -5.09
N ILE A 100 7.01 5.60 -4.65
CA ILE A 100 8.26 4.88 -4.84
C ILE A 100 8.50 4.02 -3.62
N SER A 101 8.67 2.73 -3.82
CA SER A 101 8.88 1.82 -2.72
C SER A 101 10.37 1.80 -2.36
N ILE A 102 10.70 2.12 -1.10
CA ILE A 102 12.05 2.20 -0.54
C ILE A 102 12.04 1.46 0.80
N GLU A 103 12.89 0.45 0.93
CA GLU A 103 12.86 -0.48 2.05
C GLU A 103 13.82 -0.13 3.18
N GLY A 104 14.64 0.92 3.06
CA GLY A 104 15.62 1.29 4.08
C GLY A 104 16.56 2.36 3.57
N LEU A 105 17.60 2.66 4.34
CA LEU A 105 18.77 3.38 3.86
C LEU A 105 19.46 2.58 2.72
N PRO A 106 20.38 3.17 1.94
CA PRO A 106 20.81 2.61 0.66
C PRO A 106 21.18 1.12 0.68
N ALA A 107 21.99 0.69 1.66
CA ALA A 107 22.41 -0.70 1.80
C ALA A 107 21.23 -1.66 2.04
N ALA A 108 20.38 -1.35 3.01
CA ALA A 108 19.21 -2.17 3.35
C ALA A 108 18.20 -2.20 2.20
N ASN A 109 17.96 -1.08 1.52
CA ASN A 109 17.04 -1.03 0.40
C ASN A 109 17.48 -1.96 -0.74
N ASP A 110 18.73 -1.85 -1.16
CA ASP A 110 19.24 -2.58 -2.32
C ASP A 110 19.30 -4.09 -2.03
N GLU A 111 19.70 -4.46 -0.82
CA GLU A 111 19.68 -5.83 -0.33
C GLU A 111 18.26 -6.40 -0.30
N LEU A 112 17.30 -5.69 0.32
CA LEU A 112 15.93 -6.18 0.49
C LEU A 112 15.14 -6.22 -0.82
N ARG A 113 15.43 -5.31 -1.77
CA ARG A 113 14.80 -5.30 -3.10
C ARG A 113 15.52 -6.20 -4.11
N GLY A 114 16.74 -6.63 -3.83
CA GLY A 114 17.56 -7.39 -4.77
C GLY A 114 17.86 -6.60 -6.04
N ILE A 115 18.02 -5.27 -5.94
CA ILE A 115 18.37 -4.38 -7.05
C ILE A 115 19.51 -3.46 -6.61
N LYS A 116 20.60 -3.48 -7.39
CA LYS A 116 21.74 -2.58 -7.19
C LYS A 116 21.37 -1.13 -7.51
N ASN A 117 21.77 -0.21 -6.63
CA ASN A 117 21.49 1.23 -6.68
C ASN A 117 19.99 1.56 -6.68
N GLY A 118 19.14 0.68 -6.16
CA GLY A 118 17.69 0.87 -6.13
C GLY A 118 17.30 2.12 -5.35
N PHE A 119 17.98 2.38 -4.23
CA PHE A 119 17.73 3.56 -3.40
C PHE A 119 18.03 4.85 -4.16
N ASP A 120 19.19 4.90 -4.81
CA ASP A 120 19.64 6.08 -5.55
C ASP A 120 18.70 6.41 -6.72
N HIS A 121 18.28 5.40 -7.47
CA HIS A 121 17.29 5.57 -8.53
C HIS A 121 15.96 6.08 -7.98
N GLY A 122 15.46 5.49 -6.89
CA GLY A 122 14.19 5.90 -6.28
C GLY A 122 14.24 7.32 -5.72
N LEU A 123 15.29 7.69 -4.99
CA LEU A 123 15.48 9.04 -4.45
C LEU A 123 15.66 10.07 -5.58
N ARG A 124 16.49 9.79 -6.58
CA ARG A 124 16.69 10.66 -7.75
C ARG A 124 15.36 10.91 -8.47
N THR A 125 14.60 9.85 -8.73
CA THR A 125 13.29 9.95 -9.38
C THR A 125 12.37 10.85 -8.57
N LEU A 126 12.30 10.66 -7.25
CA LEU A 126 11.45 11.47 -6.38
C LEU A 126 11.85 12.96 -6.41
N LEU A 127 13.14 13.27 -6.35
CA LEU A 127 13.64 14.64 -6.41
C LEU A 127 13.28 15.32 -7.74
N ILE A 128 13.46 14.63 -8.86
CA ILE A 128 13.05 15.14 -10.18
C ILE A 128 11.54 15.40 -10.21
N LEU A 129 10.71 14.47 -9.72
CA LEU A 129 9.25 14.64 -9.69
C LEU A 129 8.82 15.81 -8.80
N ARG A 130 9.50 16.02 -7.67
CA ARG A 130 9.27 17.16 -6.78
C ARG A 130 9.61 18.48 -7.49
N ASP A 131 10.77 18.55 -8.14
CA ASP A 131 11.24 19.75 -8.82
C ASP A 131 10.38 20.09 -10.05
N MET A 132 9.73 19.08 -10.65
CA MET A 132 8.66 19.25 -11.65
C MET A 132 7.33 19.77 -11.08
N GLY A 133 7.20 19.91 -9.76
CA GLY A 133 5.97 20.37 -9.09
C GLY A 133 4.88 19.31 -8.95
N ILE A 134 5.22 18.01 -9.03
CA ILE A 134 4.27 16.92 -8.76
C ILE A 134 4.07 16.80 -7.24
N ARG A 135 2.83 16.94 -6.79
CA ARG A 135 2.49 17.07 -5.36
C ARG A 135 2.20 15.75 -4.67
N ASP A 136 1.55 14.80 -5.35
CA ASP A 136 1.14 13.51 -4.75
C ASP A 136 2.24 12.45 -4.93
N ILE A 137 3.43 12.71 -4.38
CA ILE A 137 4.60 11.82 -4.44
C ILE A 137 5.07 11.39 -3.05
N GLY A 138 5.78 10.27 -2.96
CA GLY A 138 6.36 9.84 -1.70
C GLY A 138 6.93 8.44 -1.69
N PHE A 139 7.44 8.05 -0.52
CA PHE A 139 8.01 6.74 -0.26
C PHE A 139 6.99 5.76 0.35
N GLY A 140 7.18 4.48 0.07
CA GLY A 140 6.54 3.39 0.79
C GLY A 140 7.58 2.40 1.31
N ILE A 141 7.51 2.04 2.59
CA ILE A 141 8.35 1.00 3.21
C ILE A 141 7.51 -0.20 3.63
N THR A 142 7.99 -1.40 3.34
CA THR A 142 7.50 -2.67 3.88
C THR A 142 8.41 -3.12 5.01
N VAL A 143 7.96 -2.94 6.25
CA VAL A 143 8.78 -3.14 7.44
C VAL A 143 8.90 -4.62 7.81
N SER A 144 10.12 -5.02 8.14
CA SER A 144 10.61 -6.32 8.62
C SER A 144 11.66 -6.08 9.71
N ASP A 145 12.16 -7.16 10.34
CA ASP A 145 13.27 -7.09 11.30
C ASP A 145 14.53 -6.44 10.71
N ARG A 146 14.72 -6.56 9.39
CA ARG A 146 15.94 -6.14 8.69
C ARG A 146 16.01 -4.64 8.42
N ASN A 147 14.87 -3.94 8.43
CA ASN A 147 14.80 -2.51 8.09
C ASN A 147 14.00 -1.64 9.08
N ALA A 148 13.40 -2.23 10.12
CA ALA A 148 12.59 -1.46 11.05
C ALA A 148 13.34 -0.24 11.65
N LYS A 149 14.63 -0.40 11.94
CA LYS A 149 15.49 0.67 12.48
C LYS A 149 15.70 1.84 11.53
N ASP A 150 15.65 1.61 10.22
CA ASP A 150 15.82 2.65 9.19
C ASP A 150 14.54 3.48 9.01
N MET A 151 13.40 2.98 9.51
CA MET A 151 12.08 3.56 9.24
C MET A 151 11.99 5.03 9.71
N ILE A 152 12.55 5.34 10.88
CA ILE A 152 12.51 6.70 11.44
C ILE A 152 13.35 7.68 10.60
N ASP A 153 14.50 7.24 10.11
CA ASP A 153 15.39 8.07 9.31
C ASP A 153 14.85 8.27 7.90
N LEU A 154 14.21 7.24 7.32
CA LEU A 154 13.44 7.41 6.08
C LEU A 154 12.24 8.34 6.24
N TYR A 155 11.53 8.29 7.37
CA TYR A 155 10.47 9.25 7.68
C TYR A 155 11.02 10.68 7.74
N ARG A 156 12.14 10.89 8.42
CA ARG A 156 12.81 12.20 8.51
C ARG A 156 13.25 12.70 7.13
N LEU A 157 13.81 11.82 6.30
CA LEU A 157 14.17 12.12 4.92
C LEU A 157 12.94 12.56 4.10
N ALA A 158 11.84 11.79 4.17
CA ALA A 158 10.59 12.11 3.50
C ALA A 158 10.04 13.48 3.95
N ALA A 159 10.08 13.75 5.26
CA ALA A 159 9.65 15.02 5.84
C ALA A 159 10.52 16.20 5.39
N ALA A 160 11.84 16.03 5.36
CA ALA A 160 12.79 17.05 4.90
C ALA A 160 12.63 17.40 3.42
N ILE A 161 12.33 16.40 2.58
CA ILE A 161 12.06 16.59 1.15
C ILE A 161 10.64 17.14 0.91
N GLY A 162 9.74 17.00 1.89
CA GLY A 162 8.36 17.47 1.83
C GLY A 162 7.40 16.52 1.10
N VAL A 163 7.65 15.22 1.15
CA VAL A 163 6.87 14.19 0.44
C VAL A 163 6.10 13.28 1.39
N GLU A 164 5.23 12.45 0.84
CA GLU A 164 4.46 11.47 1.62
C GLU A 164 5.35 10.30 2.09
N PHE A 165 5.06 9.77 3.27
CA PHE A 165 5.68 8.56 3.80
C PHE A 165 4.58 7.56 4.14
N ALA A 166 4.62 6.39 3.52
CA ALA A 166 3.69 5.30 3.72
C ALA A 166 4.41 4.10 4.35
N THR A 167 3.74 3.46 5.30
CA THR A 167 4.27 2.31 6.02
C THR A 167 3.37 1.09 5.78
N ALA A 168 4.01 -0.07 5.73
CA ALA A 168 3.39 -1.38 5.71
C ALA A 168 4.28 -2.35 6.50
N VAL A 169 3.81 -3.57 6.69
CA VAL A 169 4.59 -4.67 7.27
C VAL A 169 4.72 -5.79 6.24
N THR A 170 5.71 -6.66 6.36
CA THR A 170 5.79 -7.84 5.48
C THR A 170 4.56 -8.73 5.63
N HIS A 171 4.10 -9.31 4.52
CA HIS A 171 2.89 -10.12 4.46
C HIS A 171 3.12 -11.45 3.76
N ASN A 172 2.37 -12.48 4.18
CA ASN A 172 2.26 -13.75 3.49
C ASN A 172 0.90 -13.83 2.79
N SER A 173 0.92 -14.08 1.49
CA SER A 173 -0.27 -14.26 0.67
C SER A 173 0.04 -14.93 -0.67
N PHE A 174 -1.00 -15.40 -1.35
CA PHE A 174 -0.89 -15.93 -2.71
C PHE A 174 -0.25 -14.91 -3.66
N TYR A 175 -0.56 -13.61 -3.50
CA TYR A 175 -0.09 -12.55 -4.39
C TYR A 175 1.42 -12.36 -4.33
N PHE A 176 2.00 -12.46 -3.13
CA PHE A 176 3.45 -12.31 -2.94
C PHE A 176 4.21 -13.62 -3.12
N HIS A 177 3.53 -14.76 -3.26
CA HIS A 177 4.14 -16.10 -3.29
C HIS A 177 5.08 -16.35 -2.10
N LYS A 178 4.64 -15.92 -0.91
CA LYS A 178 5.39 -16.03 0.35
C LYS A 178 4.50 -16.59 1.45
N ALA A 179 5.10 -17.47 2.26
CA ALA A 179 4.51 -18.05 3.46
C ALA A 179 5.46 -17.97 4.67
N ASP A 180 6.67 -17.46 4.44
CA ASP A 180 7.84 -17.48 5.32
C ASP A 180 8.28 -16.07 5.75
N ASN A 181 7.48 -15.03 5.50
CA ASN A 181 7.68 -13.73 6.13
C ASN A 181 7.20 -13.82 7.59
N TYR A 182 8.10 -13.65 8.56
CA TYR A 182 7.79 -13.62 9.99
C TYR A 182 8.69 -12.61 10.71
N PHE A 183 8.28 -12.21 11.91
CA PHE A 183 9.05 -11.32 12.78
C PHE A 183 9.77 -12.13 13.85
N VAL A 184 11.09 -12.00 13.92
CA VAL A 184 11.92 -12.62 14.95
C VAL A 184 11.87 -11.78 16.23
N ASP A 185 12.12 -10.47 16.11
CA ASP A 185 12.08 -9.51 17.19
C ASP A 185 10.87 -8.58 17.03
N GLN A 186 9.70 -9.11 17.40
CA GLN A 186 8.43 -8.37 17.37
C GLN A 186 8.47 -7.11 18.24
N GLY A 187 9.21 -7.14 19.35
CA GLY A 187 9.33 -6.02 20.28
C GLY A 187 10.05 -4.84 19.66
N MET A 188 11.20 -5.10 19.03
CA MET A 188 11.97 -4.08 18.31
C MET A 188 11.16 -3.50 17.15
N VAL A 189 10.61 -4.34 16.28
CA VAL A 189 9.86 -3.87 15.10
C VAL A 189 8.63 -3.04 15.51
N ALA A 190 7.85 -3.51 16.48
CA ALA A 190 6.71 -2.75 16.99
C ALA A 190 7.14 -1.44 17.68
N GLY A 191 8.28 -1.44 18.38
CA GLY A 191 8.86 -0.25 19.01
C GLY A 191 9.19 0.84 17.98
N GLU A 192 9.68 0.49 16.80
CA GLU A 192 9.93 1.47 15.73
C GLU A 192 8.63 2.11 15.19
N PHE A 193 7.55 1.32 15.08
CA PHE A 193 6.24 1.87 14.74
C PHE A 193 5.68 2.80 15.82
N GLU A 194 5.90 2.47 17.10
CA GLU A 194 5.51 3.30 18.24
C GLU A 194 6.28 4.64 18.21
N LYS A 195 7.59 4.63 17.92
CA LYS A 195 8.41 5.84 17.76
C LYS A 195 7.89 6.75 16.64
N ILE A 196 7.60 6.21 15.46
CA ILE A 196 7.04 7.01 14.36
C ILE A 196 5.65 7.56 14.71
N SER A 197 4.82 6.76 15.38
CA SER A 197 3.50 7.20 15.81
C SER A 197 3.60 8.41 16.76
N TYR A 198 4.58 8.38 17.66
CA TYR A 198 4.88 9.48 18.57
C TYR A 198 5.31 10.75 17.81
N GLU A 199 6.26 10.64 16.86
CA GLU A 199 6.70 11.77 16.03
C GLU A 199 5.56 12.36 15.18
N LEU A 200 4.72 11.52 14.61
CA LEU A 200 3.55 11.96 13.83
C LEU A 200 2.55 12.74 14.71
N LEU A 201 2.35 12.31 15.97
CA LEU A 201 1.51 13.02 16.94
C LEU A 201 2.14 14.32 17.43
N LYS A 202 3.45 14.55 17.35
CA LYS A 202 4.04 15.86 17.67
C LYS A 202 3.65 16.94 16.66
N THR A 203 3.36 16.56 15.41
CA THR A 203 3.02 17.51 14.37
C THR A 203 1.65 18.19 14.60
N ASN A 204 1.42 19.34 13.97
CA ASN A 204 0.14 20.05 13.98
C ASN A 204 -0.78 19.67 12.80
N ARG A 205 -0.54 18.53 12.15
CA ARG A 205 -1.29 18.09 10.97
C ARG A 205 -2.25 16.95 11.34
N PRO A 206 -3.59 17.13 11.29
CA PRO A 206 -4.55 16.08 11.62
C PRO A 206 -4.32 14.77 10.87
N LYS A 207 -3.98 14.85 9.57
CA LYS A 207 -3.62 13.68 8.74
C LYS A 207 -2.52 12.81 9.39
N ASN A 208 -1.52 13.43 10.00
CA ASN A 208 -0.44 12.71 10.66
C ASN A 208 -0.91 12.02 11.94
N TRP A 209 -1.88 12.59 12.67
CA TRP A 209 -2.40 11.97 13.88
C TRP A 209 -3.15 10.67 13.57
N PHE A 210 -3.95 10.66 12.50
CA PHE A 210 -4.60 9.42 12.05
C PHE A 210 -3.58 8.42 11.47
N ARG A 211 -2.48 8.88 10.88
CA ARG A 211 -1.36 8.00 10.51
C ARG A 211 -0.65 7.40 11.72
N ALA A 212 -0.55 8.13 12.84
CA ALA A 212 -0.02 7.57 14.07
C ALA A 212 -0.90 6.42 14.57
N TYR A 213 -2.23 6.57 14.56
CA TYR A 213 -3.14 5.47 14.87
C TYR A 213 -2.92 4.26 13.94
N PHE A 214 -2.76 4.50 12.63
CA PHE A 214 -2.49 3.44 11.67
C PHE A 214 -1.17 2.70 11.97
N ASN A 215 -0.09 3.43 12.27
CA ASN A 215 1.20 2.84 12.64
C ASN A 215 1.15 2.08 13.97
N MET A 216 0.39 2.56 14.96
CA MET A 216 0.11 1.80 16.18
C MET A 216 -0.68 0.52 15.89
N GLY A 217 -1.52 0.53 14.86
CA GLY A 217 -2.16 -0.65 14.31
C GLY A 217 -1.18 -1.67 13.75
N LEU A 218 -0.20 -1.21 12.97
CA LEU A 218 0.89 -2.05 12.48
C LEU A 218 1.73 -2.62 13.64
N ALA A 219 2.06 -1.80 14.65
CA ALA A 219 2.75 -2.25 15.86
C ALA A 219 1.98 -3.37 16.58
N ASN A 220 0.66 -3.20 16.75
CA ASN A 220 -0.20 -4.21 17.33
C ASN A 220 -0.24 -5.49 16.49
N LYS A 221 -0.28 -5.38 15.16
CA LYS A 221 -0.24 -6.53 14.26
C LYS A 221 1.07 -7.31 14.35
N VAL A 222 2.21 -6.62 14.43
CA VAL A 222 3.53 -7.25 14.60
C VAL A 222 3.58 -8.05 15.89
N LYS A 223 2.97 -7.55 16.96
CA LYS A 223 2.82 -8.24 18.26
C LYS A 223 1.76 -9.36 18.27
N GLY A 224 1.15 -9.69 17.13
CA GLY A 224 0.10 -10.70 17.02
C GLY A 224 -1.27 -10.28 17.54
N GLY A 225 -1.48 -8.98 17.81
CA GLY A 225 -2.75 -8.47 18.32
C GLY A 225 -3.86 -8.38 17.26
N ASP A 226 -5.10 -8.40 17.74
CA ASP A 226 -6.28 -8.28 16.89
C ASP A 226 -6.48 -6.85 16.38
N ARG A 227 -6.98 -6.73 15.15
CA ARG A 227 -7.32 -5.44 14.57
C ARG A 227 -8.68 -4.99 15.13
N PRO A 228 -8.78 -3.83 15.80
CA PRO A 228 -10.03 -3.34 16.41
C PRO A 228 -11.04 -2.78 15.39
N LEU A 229 -10.73 -2.87 14.10
CA LEU A 229 -11.54 -2.36 13.00
C LEU A 229 -11.82 -3.51 12.03
N PRO A 230 -13.08 -3.80 11.67
CA PRO A 230 -13.38 -4.89 10.77
C PRO A 230 -12.76 -4.67 9.39
N CYS A 231 -12.49 -5.78 8.69
CA CYS A 231 -12.07 -5.78 7.29
C CYS A 231 -13.31 -5.72 6.39
N GLU A 232 -13.32 -4.80 5.44
CA GLU A 232 -14.41 -4.62 4.46
C GLU A 232 -13.91 -4.89 3.03
N ALA A 233 -12.89 -5.74 2.90
CA ALA A 233 -12.41 -6.25 1.63
C ALA A 233 -13.52 -7.03 0.92
N GLY A 234 -13.65 -6.85 -0.39
CA GLY A 234 -14.76 -7.42 -1.16
C GLY A 234 -16.08 -6.65 -1.08
N THR A 235 -16.17 -5.58 -0.28
CA THR A 235 -17.30 -4.63 -0.33
C THR A 235 -16.85 -3.23 -0.72
N ASP A 236 -15.75 -2.75 -0.13
CA ASP A 236 -15.24 -1.39 -0.36
C ASP A 236 -14.11 -1.32 -1.36
N VAL A 237 -13.43 -2.44 -1.58
CA VAL A 237 -12.25 -2.53 -2.43
C VAL A 237 -12.28 -3.83 -3.23
N PHE A 238 -11.85 -3.73 -4.47
CA PHE A 238 -11.58 -4.87 -5.33
C PHE A 238 -10.18 -4.78 -5.96
N PHE A 239 -9.70 -5.92 -6.43
CA PHE A 239 -8.46 -6.06 -7.15
C PHE A 239 -8.79 -6.59 -8.54
N LEU A 240 -8.18 -5.99 -9.57
CA LEU A 240 -8.15 -6.53 -10.92
C LEU A 240 -6.75 -7.08 -11.14
N ASP A 241 -6.64 -8.38 -11.38
CA ASP A 241 -5.36 -9.03 -11.69
C ASP A 241 -5.00 -8.95 -13.18
N PRO A 242 -3.76 -9.31 -13.57
CA PRO A 242 -3.32 -9.23 -14.96
C PRO A 242 -4.14 -10.08 -15.93
N HIS A 243 -4.87 -11.09 -15.46
CA HIS A 243 -5.67 -12.00 -16.27
C HIS A 243 -7.16 -11.60 -16.33
N GLY A 244 -7.50 -10.43 -15.81
CA GLY A 244 -8.87 -9.92 -15.81
C GLY A 244 -9.72 -10.42 -14.65
N ASN A 245 -9.16 -11.17 -13.69
CA ASN A 245 -9.91 -11.66 -12.54
C ASN A 245 -10.21 -10.52 -11.56
N ILE A 246 -11.42 -10.54 -11.00
CA ILE A 246 -11.81 -9.68 -9.88
C ILE A 246 -11.65 -10.45 -8.58
N LEU A 247 -10.88 -9.89 -7.66
CA LEU A 247 -10.64 -10.44 -6.33
C LEU A 247 -11.01 -9.42 -5.26
N PRO A 248 -11.43 -9.87 -4.05
CA PRO A 248 -11.74 -8.96 -2.95
C PRO A 248 -10.50 -8.42 -2.24
N CYS A 249 -9.40 -9.18 -2.26
CA CYS A 249 -8.16 -8.86 -1.56
C CYS A 249 -6.98 -9.60 -2.20
N ASN A 250 -5.76 -9.09 -1.99
CA ASN A 250 -4.50 -9.75 -2.35
C ASN A 250 -3.78 -10.38 -1.14
N GLY A 251 -4.43 -10.43 0.02
CA GLY A 251 -3.84 -10.87 1.28
C GLY A 251 -4.20 -12.30 1.70
N SER A 252 -5.08 -12.99 0.97
CA SER A 252 -5.52 -14.35 1.28
C SER A 252 -4.42 -15.38 0.99
N ASP A 253 -4.57 -16.61 1.51
CA ASP A 253 -3.62 -17.70 1.27
C ASP A 253 -3.75 -18.29 -0.14
N ALA A 254 -4.95 -18.23 -0.71
CA ALA A 254 -5.27 -18.63 -2.07
C ALA A 254 -5.98 -17.48 -2.82
N PRO A 255 -5.93 -17.44 -4.16
CA PRO A 255 -6.66 -16.45 -4.94
C PRO A 255 -8.17 -16.66 -4.80
N LEU A 256 -8.86 -15.70 -4.19
CA LEU A 256 -10.31 -15.71 -4.04
C LEU A 256 -10.98 -15.03 -5.25
N ILE A 257 -10.98 -15.71 -6.40
CA ILE A 257 -11.52 -15.17 -7.65
C ILE A 257 -13.05 -15.09 -7.58
N MET A 258 -13.60 -13.88 -7.69
CA MET A 258 -15.05 -13.63 -7.73
C MET A 258 -15.64 -13.81 -9.13
N GLY A 259 -14.83 -13.63 -10.17
CA GLY A 259 -15.23 -13.75 -11.57
C GLY A 259 -14.19 -13.09 -12.48
N ASN A 260 -14.41 -13.12 -13.79
CA ASN A 260 -13.46 -12.62 -14.78
C ASN A 260 -14.10 -11.58 -15.71
N LEU A 261 -13.46 -10.41 -15.83
CA LEU A 261 -13.94 -9.31 -16.65
C LEU A 261 -13.82 -9.55 -18.15
N HIS A 262 -13.15 -10.59 -18.64
CA HIS A 262 -13.24 -10.97 -20.05
C HIS A 262 -14.61 -11.58 -20.37
N GLU A 263 -15.18 -12.31 -19.42
CA GLU A 263 -16.38 -13.14 -19.59
C GLU A 263 -17.65 -12.45 -19.08
N GLN A 264 -17.54 -11.67 -18.01
CA GLN A 264 -18.70 -11.17 -17.26
C GLN A 264 -18.64 -9.65 -17.06
N SER A 265 -19.80 -8.99 -16.95
CA SER A 265 -19.84 -7.59 -16.50
C SER A 265 -19.42 -7.48 -15.04
N PHE A 266 -18.94 -6.30 -14.61
CA PHE A 266 -18.55 -6.12 -13.22
C PHE A 266 -19.72 -6.36 -12.25
N ASP A 267 -20.94 -5.94 -12.60
CA ASP A 267 -22.10 -6.09 -11.73
C ASP A 267 -22.52 -7.57 -11.57
N GLU A 268 -22.45 -8.37 -12.63
CA GLU A 268 -22.67 -9.83 -12.55
C GLU A 268 -21.67 -10.49 -11.60
N ILE A 269 -20.39 -10.13 -11.72
CA ILE A 269 -19.34 -10.63 -10.83
C ILE A 269 -19.59 -10.19 -9.39
N TRP A 270 -19.80 -8.89 -9.19
CA TRP A 270 -19.79 -8.27 -7.88
C TRP A 270 -21.07 -8.56 -7.09
N GLN A 271 -22.23 -8.68 -7.73
CA GLN A 271 -23.50 -9.00 -7.07
C GLN A 271 -23.85 -10.48 -7.11
N GLY A 272 -23.10 -11.29 -7.86
CA GLY A 272 -23.36 -12.71 -8.02
C GLY A 272 -23.23 -13.52 -6.72
N GLN A 273 -23.91 -14.67 -6.69
CA GLN A 273 -23.93 -15.58 -5.54
C GLN A 273 -22.53 -16.06 -5.13
N HIS A 274 -21.61 -16.20 -6.10
CA HIS A 274 -20.22 -16.57 -5.83
C HIS A 274 -19.47 -15.49 -5.04
N ALA A 275 -19.62 -14.21 -5.42
CA ALA A 275 -19.04 -13.10 -4.66
C ALA A 275 -19.65 -13.01 -3.25
N VAL A 276 -20.93 -13.30 -3.06
CA VAL A 276 -21.56 -13.38 -1.73
C VAL A 276 -20.91 -14.46 -0.86
N LYS A 277 -20.67 -15.66 -1.41
CA LYS A 277 -19.95 -16.74 -0.71
C LYS A 277 -18.54 -16.31 -0.31
N ILE A 278 -17.80 -15.67 -1.22
CA ILE A 278 -16.45 -15.17 -0.94
C ILE A 278 -16.46 -14.09 0.15
N ARG A 279 -17.41 -13.14 0.12
CA ARG A 279 -17.55 -12.13 1.18
C ARG A 279 -17.81 -12.77 2.54
N ASN A 280 -18.65 -13.80 2.60
CA ASN A 280 -18.90 -14.52 3.84
C ASN A 280 -17.65 -15.27 4.34
N HIS A 281 -16.84 -15.82 3.44
CA HIS A 281 -15.54 -16.39 3.79
C HIS A 281 -14.59 -15.33 4.38
N ILE A 282 -14.53 -14.14 3.78
CA ILE A 282 -13.66 -13.04 4.26
C ILE A 282 -14.04 -12.54 5.65
N LYS A 283 -15.34 -12.53 6.00
CA LYS A 283 -15.79 -12.13 7.35
C LYS A 283 -15.14 -12.96 8.46
N ASN A 284 -14.75 -14.21 8.16
CA ASN A 284 -14.10 -15.12 9.09
C ASN A 284 -12.56 -15.13 8.95
N CYS A 285 -11.98 -14.20 8.17
CA CYS A 285 -10.54 -14.12 7.98
C CYS A 285 -9.83 -13.69 9.27
N THR A 286 -8.85 -14.49 9.70
CA THR A 286 -8.09 -14.29 10.94
C THR A 286 -6.77 -13.54 10.74
N LYS A 287 -6.49 -13.04 9.53
CA LYS A 287 -5.18 -12.43 9.22
C LYS A 287 -4.92 -11.09 9.93
N GLN A 288 -5.94 -10.41 10.45
CA GLN A 288 -5.81 -9.13 11.17
C GLN A 288 -4.99 -8.05 10.41
N CYS A 289 -5.03 -8.05 9.08
CA CYS A 289 -4.16 -7.22 8.25
C CYS A 289 -4.38 -5.72 8.46
N TRP A 290 -3.31 -4.94 8.39
CA TRP A 290 -3.33 -3.48 8.36
C TRP A 290 -2.89 -2.92 7.01
N MET A 291 -3.29 -3.60 5.92
CA MET A 291 -3.09 -3.07 4.57
C MET A 291 -3.82 -1.73 4.42
N ILE A 292 -3.14 -0.71 3.90
CA ILE A 292 -3.69 0.65 3.83
C ILE A 292 -5.04 0.69 3.11
N GLY A 293 -5.20 -0.11 2.04
CA GLY A 293 -6.44 -0.20 1.26
C GLY A 293 -7.63 -0.83 1.99
N SER A 294 -7.42 -1.53 3.12
CA SER A 294 -8.51 -2.03 3.98
C SER A 294 -8.59 -1.29 5.31
N ALA A 295 -7.47 -0.80 5.84
CA ALA A 295 -7.40 -0.07 7.11
C ALA A 295 -7.93 1.36 6.97
N ALA A 296 -7.51 2.10 5.95
CA ALA A 296 -7.91 3.49 5.81
C ALA A 296 -9.43 3.66 5.57
N PRO A 297 -10.11 2.85 4.72
CA PRO A 297 -11.57 2.91 4.62
C PRO A 297 -12.28 2.60 5.94
N ALA A 298 -11.84 1.54 6.64
CA ALA A 298 -12.43 1.16 7.93
C ALA A 298 -12.27 2.24 9.00
N MET A 299 -11.10 2.90 9.04
CA MET A 299 -10.85 4.05 9.92
C MET A 299 -11.76 5.24 9.58
N LYS A 300 -11.94 5.57 8.30
CA LYS A 300 -12.81 6.68 7.88
C LYS A 300 -14.28 6.43 8.25
N LYS A 301 -14.78 5.21 8.04
CA LYS A 301 -16.16 4.84 8.39
C LYS A 301 -16.42 4.83 9.89
N ARG A 302 -15.40 4.54 10.69
CA ARG A 302 -15.47 4.45 12.16
C ARG A 302 -14.58 5.51 12.81
N ILE A 303 -14.63 6.75 12.30
CA ILE A 303 -13.66 7.81 12.63
C ILE A 303 -13.60 8.14 14.13
N TRP A 304 -14.67 7.86 14.88
CA TRP A 304 -14.69 8.02 16.34
C TRP A 304 -13.69 7.10 17.05
N VAL A 305 -13.41 5.91 16.53
CA VAL A 305 -12.43 4.96 17.13
C VAL A 305 -11.01 5.53 17.09
N PRO A 306 -10.43 5.86 15.92
CA PRO A 306 -9.12 6.51 15.89
C PRO A 306 -9.18 7.94 16.45
N GLY A 307 -10.29 8.66 16.31
CA GLY A 307 -10.45 10.02 16.83
C GLY A 307 -10.33 10.08 18.35
N TRP A 308 -11.00 9.17 19.07
CA TRP A 308 -10.91 9.09 20.52
C TRP A 308 -9.50 8.67 20.98
N TRP A 309 -8.89 7.70 20.29
CA TRP A 309 -7.51 7.31 20.53
C TRP A 309 -6.54 8.49 20.34
N VAL A 310 -6.69 9.27 19.27
CA VAL A 310 -5.87 10.45 19.00
C VAL A 310 -6.04 11.48 20.12
N ALA A 311 -7.28 11.80 20.50
CA ALA A 311 -7.56 12.76 21.56
C ALA A 311 -6.93 12.36 22.90
N ARG A 312 -7.09 11.09 23.31
CA ARG A 312 -6.51 10.56 24.56
C ARG A 312 -5.00 10.66 24.58
N ASN A 313 -4.33 10.27 23.49
CA ASN A 313 -2.87 10.30 23.41
C ASN A 313 -2.31 11.72 23.31
N LYS A 314 -2.98 12.63 22.58
CA LYS A 314 -2.60 14.05 22.57
C LYS A 314 -2.67 14.67 23.97
N LEU A 315 -3.76 14.43 24.70
CA LEU A 315 -3.89 14.89 26.10
C LEU A 315 -2.81 14.29 27.01
N ARG A 316 -2.46 13.01 26.81
CA ARG A 316 -1.38 12.36 27.56
C ARG A 316 -0.03 13.00 27.27
N MET A 317 0.31 13.23 25.99
CA MET A 317 1.57 13.90 25.60
C MET A 317 1.67 15.32 26.16
N MET A 318 0.56 16.03 26.34
CA MET A 318 0.56 17.33 27.00
C MET A 318 0.83 17.24 28.51
N ARG A 319 0.46 16.13 29.16
CA ARG A 319 0.63 15.91 30.61
C ARG A 319 2.03 15.39 30.96
N TYR A 320 2.59 14.51 30.14
CA TYR A 320 3.90 13.90 30.36
C TYR A 320 4.87 14.44 29.30
N LYS A 321 5.67 15.48 29.66
CA LYS A 321 6.69 16.06 28.77
C LYS A 321 7.74 15.01 28.40
N ASP A 322 7.97 14.86 27.09
CA ASP A 322 8.94 14.05 26.30
C ASP A 322 9.57 12.76 26.88
N ASP A 323 9.98 12.68 28.15
CA ASP A 323 10.65 11.52 28.71
C ASP A 323 9.65 10.54 29.35
N GLY A 324 9.17 9.59 28.55
CA GLY A 324 8.46 8.39 29.04
C GLY A 324 6.98 8.27 28.70
N CYS A 325 6.42 9.16 27.87
CA CYS A 325 5.03 9.05 27.43
C CYS A 325 4.82 7.85 26.49
N ARG A 326 4.37 6.71 27.06
CA ARG A 326 3.94 5.55 26.26
C ARG A 326 2.55 5.80 25.67
N LEU A 327 2.46 5.68 24.35
CA LEU A 327 1.19 5.74 23.63
C LEU A 327 0.32 4.54 24.02
N ASP A 328 -0.99 4.76 24.09
CA ASP A 328 -1.92 3.67 24.27
C ASP A 328 -1.96 2.77 23.04
N GLN A 329 -2.13 1.47 23.27
CA GLN A 329 -2.34 0.52 22.18
C GLN A 329 -3.70 0.77 21.49
N VAL A 330 -3.80 0.39 20.22
CA VAL A 330 -5.07 0.46 19.49
C VAL A 330 -6.08 -0.54 20.07
N GLY A 331 -7.37 -0.19 20.07
CA GLY A 331 -8.44 -1.08 20.54
C GLY A 331 -8.63 -1.15 22.06
N ARG A 332 -7.90 -0.35 22.85
CA ARG A 332 -8.04 -0.22 24.31
C ARG A 332 -8.62 1.12 24.73
#